data_AF-A0A662KWE7-F1
#
_entry.id   AF-A0A662KWE7-F1
#
_cell.length_a   1.000
_cell.length_b   1.000
_cell.length_c   1.000
_cell.angle_alpha   90.00
_cell.angle_beta   90.00
_cell.angle_gamma   90.00
#
_symmetry.space_group_name_H-M   'P 1'
#
loop_
_entity.id
_entity.type
_entity.pdbx_description
1 polymer ?
#
loop_
_entity_poly.entity_id
_entity_poly.type
_entity_poly.pdbx_seq_one_letter_code
_entity_poly.pdbx_strand_id
1 'polypeptide(L)'
;MPPNAKFSYDPLNPSVGSIVTFDASSSNDSDGNIAFYQWDFGDGIDATGRVVTHQYGSAGSYTVVLTVMDNYGQSDTYSKSITVSGASGGGSGHTPGFGAIGLFLALLAVVLLLNRRK
;
A
#
# COMPACT_ATOMS: atom_id res chain seq x y z
N MET A 1 -2.51 14.22 -18.58
CA MET A 1 -1.14 14.19 -18.03
C MET A 1 -1.16 13.04 -17.04
N PRO A 2 -0.07 12.29 -16.83
CA PRO A 2 -0.10 11.26 -15.80
C PRO A 2 -0.42 11.88 -14.43
N PRO A 3 -1.11 11.15 -13.54
CA PRO A 3 -1.32 11.62 -12.17
C PRO A 3 0.03 11.79 -11.45
N ASN A 4 0.03 12.51 -10.33
CA ASN A 4 1.14 12.52 -9.39
C ASN A 4 0.78 11.66 -8.16
N ALA A 5 1.46 10.52 -8.00
CA ALA A 5 1.29 9.64 -6.86
C ALA A 5 2.07 10.17 -5.65
N LYS A 6 1.40 10.26 -4.50
CA LYS A 6 2.03 10.57 -3.20
C LYS A 6 1.25 10.00 -2.03
N PHE A 7 1.97 9.55 -1.01
CA PHE A 7 1.36 9.14 0.25
C PHE A 7 2.14 9.54 1.50
N SER A 8 1.41 9.53 2.62
CA SER A 8 1.93 9.52 3.98
C SER A 8 1.53 8.22 4.70
N TYR A 9 2.16 7.96 5.85
CA TYR A 9 1.77 6.86 6.71
C TYR A 9 1.93 7.25 8.18
N ASP A 10 1.14 6.62 9.05
CA ASP A 10 1.16 6.80 10.49
C ASP A 10 0.87 5.47 11.21
N PRO A 11 1.58 5.12 12.30
CA PRO A 11 2.66 5.87 12.94
C PRO A 11 3.96 5.88 12.11
N LEU A 12 4.79 6.92 12.28
CA LEU A 12 6.08 7.03 11.58
C LEU A 12 7.12 5.97 12.02
N ASN A 13 6.95 5.39 13.20
CA ASN A 13 7.82 4.37 13.79
C ASN A 13 6.99 3.15 14.22
N PRO A 14 6.44 2.36 13.27
CA PRO A 14 5.63 1.21 13.61
C PRO A 14 6.47 0.10 14.24
N SER A 15 5.82 -0.72 15.06
CA SER A 15 6.35 -1.99 15.56
C SER A 15 5.53 -3.15 15.01
N VAL A 16 6.08 -4.37 15.04
CA VAL A 16 5.37 -5.59 14.64
C VAL A 16 3.98 -5.65 15.26
N GLY A 17 2.97 -5.91 14.44
CA GLY A 17 1.57 -6.01 14.86
C GLY A 17 0.83 -4.68 15.06
N SER A 18 1.52 -3.53 15.00
CA SER A 18 0.85 -2.22 14.99
C SER A 18 0.09 -2.01 13.69
N ILE A 19 -1.10 -1.43 13.78
CA ILE A 19 -1.85 -0.98 12.59
C ILE A 19 -1.17 0.27 12.05
N VAL A 20 -0.76 0.23 10.79
CA VAL A 20 -0.20 1.36 10.05
C VAL A 20 -1.26 1.83 9.06
N THR A 21 -1.63 3.11 9.13
CA THR A 21 -2.52 3.75 8.16
C THR A 21 -1.68 4.36 7.06
N PHE A 22 -2.03 4.07 5.82
CA PHE A 22 -1.45 4.63 4.61
C PHE A 22 -2.47 5.52 3.92
N ASP A 23 -2.08 6.75 3.61
CA ASP A 23 -2.98 7.75 3.04
C ASP A 23 -2.39 8.33 1.76
N ALA A 24 -3.04 8.02 0.62
CA ALA A 24 -2.71 8.56 -0.70
C ALA A 24 -3.48 9.84 -1.03
N SER A 25 -4.14 10.49 -0.06
CA SER A 25 -5.00 11.65 -0.28
C SER A 25 -4.31 12.85 -0.91
N SER A 26 -2.98 12.95 -0.78
CA SER A 26 -2.12 13.94 -1.41
C SER A 26 -1.83 13.69 -2.91
N SER A 27 -2.22 12.53 -3.45
CA SER A 27 -2.13 12.27 -4.88
C SER A 27 -3.10 13.17 -5.64
N ASN A 28 -2.70 13.63 -6.82
CA ASN A 28 -3.50 14.55 -7.63
C ASN A 28 -3.30 14.29 -9.12
N ASP A 29 -4.24 14.76 -9.92
CA ASP A 29 -4.14 14.80 -11.38
C ASP A 29 -4.64 16.18 -11.81
N SER A 30 -3.82 16.91 -12.58
CA SER A 30 -4.08 18.30 -12.95
C SER A 30 -5.08 18.45 -14.10
N ASP A 31 -5.25 17.42 -14.94
CA ASP A 31 -6.12 17.45 -16.12
C ASP A 31 -7.13 16.29 -16.16
N GLY A 32 -7.26 15.57 -15.06
CA GLY A 32 -8.20 14.46 -14.90
C GLY A 32 -8.55 14.19 -13.44
N ASN A 33 -9.09 12.99 -13.22
CA ASN A 33 -9.43 12.47 -11.90
C ASN A 33 -8.73 11.13 -11.71
N ILE A 34 -8.27 10.90 -10.48
CA ILE A 34 -7.72 9.59 -10.10
C ILE A 34 -8.87 8.57 -10.06
N ALA A 35 -8.72 7.50 -10.84
CA ALA A 35 -9.66 6.40 -10.92
C ALA A 35 -9.31 5.24 -10.00
N PHE A 36 -8.02 5.02 -9.71
CA PHE A 36 -7.57 3.83 -8.97
C PHE A 36 -6.30 4.07 -8.14
N TYR A 37 -6.22 3.36 -7.01
CA TYR A 37 -5.07 3.32 -6.09
C TYR A 37 -4.74 1.85 -5.78
N GLN A 38 -3.49 1.45 -6.03
CA GLN A 38 -2.96 0.12 -5.72
C GLN A 38 -1.75 0.25 -4.82
N TRP A 39 -1.70 -0.57 -3.78
CA TRP A 39 -0.60 -0.67 -2.83
C TRP A 39 0.05 -2.04 -2.94
N ASP A 40 1.38 -2.03 -2.85
CA ASP A 40 2.24 -3.18 -2.51
C ASP A 40 3.01 -2.77 -1.25
N PHE A 41 2.84 -3.51 -0.15
CA PHE A 41 3.45 -3.18 1.13
C PHE A 41 4.88 -3.69 1.29
N GLY A 42 5.42 -4.42 0.31
CA GLY A 42 6.77 -4.96 0.30
C GLY A 42 6.94 -6.26 1.09
N ASP A 43 5.86 -6.83 1.62
CA ASP A 43 5.83 -8.10 2.35
C ASP A 43 5.02 -9.20 1.63
N GLY A 44 4.64 -8.94 0.38
CA GLY A 44 3.81 -9.83 -0.45
C GLY A 44 2.31 -9.65 -0.24
N ILE A 45 1.89 -8.66 0.54
CA ILE A 45 0.48 -8.27 0.70
C ILE A 45 0.23 -6.98 -0.09
N ASP A 46 -0.89 -6.97 -0.80
CA ASP A 46 -1.36 -5.85 -1.61
C ASP A 46 -2.70 -5.31 -1.08
N ALA A 47 -3.02 -4.05 -1.39
CA ALA A 47 -4.32 -3.46 -1.11
C ALA A 47 -4.77 -2.47 -2.19
N THR A 48 -6.06 -2.14 -2.21
CA THR A 48 -6.61 -1.09 -3.06
C THR A 48 -7.40 -0.09 -2.24
N GLY A 49 -7.39 1.17 -2.65
CA GLY A 49 -8.12 2.25 -1.98
C GLY A 49 -7.25 3.46 -1.67
N ARG A 50 -7.90 4.62 -1.51
CA ARG A 50 -7.21 5.89 -1.26
C ARG A 50 -6.55 5.94 0.13
N VAL A 51 -7.22 5.37 1.13
CA VAL A 51 -6.73 5.21 2.50
C VAL A 51 -6.87 3.73 2.86
N VAL A 52 -5.80 3.10 3.32
CA VAL A 52 -5.77 1.69 3.68
C VAL A 52 -5.01 1.49 4.98
N THR A 53 -5.25 0.37 5.65
CA THR A 53 -4.51 -0.03 6.85
C THR A 53 -3.79 -1.34 6.60
N HIS A 54 -2.58 -1.49 7.13
CA HIS A 54 -1.78 -2.71 7.05
C HIS A 54 -1.10 -3.03 8.38
N GLN A 55 -0.80 -4.30 8.62
CA GLN A 55 -0.06 -4.77 9.80
C GLN A 55 1.08 -5.68 9.37
N TYR A 56 2.31 -5.30 9.70
CA TYR A 56 3.49 -6.10 9.41
C TYR A 56 3.68 -7.19 10.48
N GLY A 57 3.86 -8.43 10.02
CA GLY A 57 4.07 -9.60 10.89
C GLY A 57 5.49 -9.79 11.41
N SER A 58 6.48 -9.10 10.81
CA SER A 58 7.89 -9.22 11.15
C SER A 58 8.56 -7.84 11.21
N ALA A 59 9.63 -7.74 11.98
CA ALA A 59 10.47 -6.55 11.98
C ALA A 59 11.33 -6.53 10.71
N GLY A 60 11.58 -5.35 10.16
CA GLY A 60 12.31 -5.23 8.91
C GLY A 60 12.14 -3.87 8.24
N SER A 61 12.83 -3.71 7.11
CA SER A 61 12.60 -2.59 6.20
C SER A 61 11.76 -3.06 5.04
N TYR A 62 10.67 -2.35 4.76
CA TYR A 62 9.71 -2.65 3.70
C TYR A 62 9.64 -1.48 2.73
N THR A 63 9.72 -1.76 1.43
CA THR A 63 9.52 -0.75 0.39
C THR A 63 8.04 -0.76 0.02
N VAL A 64 7.30 0.25 0.47
CA VAL A 64 5.89 0.41 0.11
C VAL A 64 5.80 1.15 -1.21
N VAL A 65 5.02 0.61 -2.13
CA VAL A 65 4.81 1.14 -3.48
C VAL A 65 3.33 1.46 -3.66
N LEU A 66 3.04 2.73 -3.96
CA LEU A 66 1.72 3.19 -4.40
C LEU A 66 1.75 3.37 -5.91
N THR A 67 0.81 2.74 -6.62
CA THR A 67 0.49 3.06 -8.01
C THR A 67 -0.86 3.76 -8.09
N VAL A 68 -0.87 4.94 -8.71
CA VAL A 68 -2.08 5.73 -8.96
C VAL A 68 -2.37 5.71 -10.46
N MET A 69 -3.63 5.53 -10.84
CA MET A 69 -4.07 5.57 -12.23
C MET A 69 -5.23 6.54 -12.39
N ASP A 70 -5.18 7.37 -13.44
CA ASP A 70 -6.23 8.32 -13.79
C ASP A 70 -7.35 7.69 -14.63
N ASN A 71 -8.39 8.47 -14.92
CA ASN A 71 -9.51 8.07 -15.76
C ASN A 71 -9.19 7.96 -17.26
N TYR A 72 -7.96 8.28 -17.68
CA TYR A 72 -7.46 8.08 -19.04
C TYR A 72 -6.57 6.84 -19.17
N GLY A 73 -6.35 6.12 -18.07
CA GLY A 73 -5.50 4.92 -18.00
C GLY A 73 -4.01 5.22 -17.89
N GLN A 74 -3.62 6.47 -17.65
CA GLN A 74 -2.23 6.84 -17.36
C GLN A 74 -1.96 6.59 -15.88
N SER A 75 -0.71 6.27 -15.54
CA SER A 75 -0.34 5.94 -14.16
C SER A 75 0.98 6.58 -13.75
N ASP A 76 1.14 6.72 -12.44
CA ASP A 76 2.37 7.12 -11.76
C ASP A 76 2.57 6.28 -10.51
N THR A 77 3.82 6.16 -10.07
CA THR A 77 4.22 5.32 -8.94
C THR A 77 5.07 6.10 -7.96
N TYR A 78 4.78 5.93 -6.67
CA TYR A 78 5.57 6.52 -5.59
C TYR A 78 5.95 5.46 -4.57
N SER A 79 7.23 5.40 -4.19
CA SER A 79 7.76 4.41 -3.26
C SER A 79 8.37 5.07 -2.03
N LYS A 80 8.15 4.48 -0.85
CA LYS A 80 8.77 4.92 0.41
C LYS A 80 9.17 3.70 1.26
N SER A 81 10.37 3.75 1.82
CA SER A 81 10.83 2.73 2.77
C SER A 81 10.27 3.01 4.16
N ILE A 82 9.77 1.97 4.82
CA ILE A 82 9.26 1.98 6.19
C ILE A 82 10.06 0.97 7.01
N THR A 83 10.54 1.38 8.18
CA THR A 83 11.20 0.48 9.13
C THR A 83 10.22 0.08 10.22
N VAL A 84 9.94 -1.21 10.30
CA VAL A 84 9.14 -1.84 11.35
C VAL A 84 10.09 -2.37 12.42
N SER A 85 9.97 -1.82 13.62
CA SER A 85 10.74 -2.27 14.78
C SER A 85 10.17 -3.58 15.34
N GLY A 86 11.02 -4.38 15.99
CA GLY A 86 10.55 -5.53 16.77
C GLY A 86 9.50 -5.11 17.80
N ALA A 87 8.61 -6.04 18.17
CA ALA A 87 7.66 -5.78 19.25
C ALA A 87 8.45 -5.33 20.49
N SER A 88 8.16 -4.13 20.99
CA SER A 88 8.75 -3.66 22.25
C SER A 88 8.28 -4.62 23.34
N GLY A 89 9.17 -5.53 23.75
CA GLY A 89 8.88 -6.56 24.72
C GLY A 89 8.68 -5.97 26.11
N GLY A 90 7.47 -5.49 26.39
CA GLY A 90 6.93 -5.48 27.75
C GLY A 90 6.50 -6.91 28.07
N GLY A 91 7.27 -7.60 28.91
CA GLY A 91 7.07 -9.03 29.18
C GLY A 91 5.65 -9.39 29.63
N SER A 92 5.14 -10.51 29.10
CA SER A 92 4.41 -11.58 29.80
C SER A 92 3.52 -12.35 28.82
N GLY A 93 4.00 -13.53 28.43
CA GLY A 93 3.24 -14.68 27.90
C GLY A 93 1.93 -14.41 27.19
N HIS A 94 1.97 -14.09 25.90
CA HIS A 94 0.87 -14.36 24.97
C HIS A 94 1.47 -14.93 23.69
N THR A 95 1.08 -16.16 23.35
CA THR A 95 1.34 -16.76 22.04
C THR A 95 0.55 -15.95 20.99
N PRO A 96 1.18 -15.25 20.03
CA PRO A 96 0.40 -14.65 18.96
C PRO A 96 -0.11 -15.78 18.07
N GLY A 97 -1.43 -15.97 18.09
CA GLY A 97 -2.14 -16.79 17.11
C GLY A 97 -1.95 -16.16 15.73
N PHE A 98 -1.59 -17.01 14.76
CA PHE A 98 -1.41 -16.63 13.36
C PHE A 98 -2.70 -15.99 12.82
N GLY A 99 -2.66 -14.68 12.58
CA GLY A 99 -3.76 -13.91 12.02
C GLY A 99 -3.72 -13.92 10.49
N ALA A 100 -4.67 -14.66 9.92
CA ALA A 100 -5.30 -14.50 8.60
C ALA A 100 -4.40 -14.19 7.38
N ILE A 101 -4.27 -15.20 6.50
CA ILE A 101 -3.87 -15.02 5.10
C ILE A 101 -5.03 -14.28 4.40
N GLY A 102 -4.88 -12.97 4.21
CA GLY A 102 -5.73 -12.18 3.34
C GLY A 102 -5.45 -12.55 1.88
N LEU A 103 -6.21 -13.50 1.33
CA LEU A 103 -6.22 -13.77 -0.11
C LEU A 103 -6.90 -12.59 -0.82
N PHE A 104 -6.13 -11.59 -1.23
CA PHE A 104 -6.59 -10.57 -2.16
C PHE A 104 -6.06 -10.89 -3.55
N LEU A 105 -6.96 -11.23 -4.46
CA LEU A 105 -6.65 -11.38 -5.88
C LEU A 105 -6.24 -10.01 -6.42
N ALA A 106 -4.94 -9.83 -6.68
CA ALA A 106 -4.45 -8.72 -7.49
C ALA A 106 -5.08 -8.85 -8.88
N LEU A 107 -6.08 -8.02 -9.18
CA LEU A 107 -6.70 -7.96 -10.51
C LEU A 107 -5.77 -7.22 -11.49
N LEU A 108 -4.57 -7.76 -11.72
CA LEU A 108 -3.58 -7.20 -12.65
C LEU A 108 -4.01 -7.38 -14.13
N ALA A 109 -5.08 -8.15 -14.40
CA ALA A 109 -5.40 -8.60 -15.76
C ALA A 109 -6.41 -7.74 -16.56
N VAL A 110 -7.09 -6.75 -15.97
CA VAL A 110 -8.17 -6.05 -16.70
C VAL A 110 -7.72 -4.76 -17.41
N VAL A 111 -6.68 -4.08 -16.94
CA VAL A 111 -6.25 -2.79 -17.54
C VAL A 111 -5.30 -2.97 -18.74
N LEU A 112 -4.44 -4.00 -18.74
CA LEU A 112 -3.51 -4.25 -19.86
C LEU A 112 -4.20 -4.78 -21.15
N LEU A 113 -5.43 -5.30 -21.07
CA LEU A 113 -6.13 -5.82 -22.24
C LEU A 113 -6.89 -4.77 -23.07
N LEU A 114 -7.19 -3.58 -22.52
CA LEU A 114 -8.00 -2.59 -23.23
C LEU A 114 -7.18 -1.63 -24.12
N ASN A 115 -5.85 -1.52 -23.91
CA ASN A 115 -5.03 -0.54 -24.64
C ASN A 115 -4.32 -1.09 -25.90
N ARG A 116 -4.64 -2.32 -26.33
CA ARG A 116 -4.11 -2.90 -27.60
C ARG A 116 -5.02 -2.66 -28.81
N ARG A 117 -6.04 -1.82 -28.71
CA ARG A 117 -6.91 -1.46 -29.85
C ARG A 117 -7.07 0.05 -29.99
N LYS A 118 -6.03 0.71 -30.52
CA LYS A 118 -6.16 1.81 -31.50
C LYS A 118 -4.99 1.73 -32.46
#